data_AF-A0A6I9LYI2-F1
#
_entry.id   AF-A0A6I9LYI2-F1
#
_cell.length_a   1.000
_cell.length_b   1.000
_cell.length_c   1.000
_cell.angle_alpha   90.00
_cell.angle_beta   90.00
_cell.angle_gamma   90.00
#
_symmetry.space_group_name_H-M   'P 1'
#
loop_
_entity.id
_entity.type
_entity.pdbx_description
1 polymer ?
#
loop_
_entity_poly.entity_id
_entity_poly.type
_entity_poly.pdbx_seq_one_letter_code
_entity_poly.pdbx_strand_id
1 'polypeptide(L)'
;MVGPWVYVAAAVLLTGLILFLTRSRGRAAAAGGEPLHAEEERAGAGQVAQPLPRESEEQRTGGRPRRRRDLGSRLQAQRRAQQVAWADVDENEDEAVVPAQEEEGVEKPAEAHPTGKIGAKKLRKLEEKQARKAQREAEEAEREERKRLESQREAEWKKEEERLRLKEEQKEEEERKAREEQARREHEEYLKLKEAFVVEEEGVGETMTEEQTHSFLTEFINYIKQSKVVLLEDLAFHMGLRTQDTINRIQDLLSEGTLTGVIDDRGKFIYITPEELAAVANFIRQRGRVSITELAQASNSLISWGQDLPAQASA
;
A
#
# COMPACT_ATOMS: atom_id res chain seq x y z
N MET A 1 -5.58 18.44 20.93
CA MET A 1 -6.70 17.48 21.06
C MET A 1 -6.79 16.73 19.75
N VAL A 2 -6.76 15.40 19.76
CA VAL A 2 -6.81 14.60 18.52
C VAL A 2 -8.25 14.63 17.99
N GLY A 3 -8.44 14.96 16.71
CA GLY A 3 -9.77 15.11 16.13
C GLY A 3 -10.57 13.79 16.10
N PRO A 4 -11.91 13.83 16.25
CA PRO A 4 -12.74 12.61 16.29
C PRO A 4 -12.58 11.74 15.03
N TRP A 5 -12.28 12.35 13.89
CA TRP A 5 -11.99 11.67 12.62
C TRP A 5 -10.80 10.71 12.67
N VAL A 6 -9.80 10.97 13.52
CA VAL A 6 -8.63 10.08 13.69
C VAL A 6 -9.05 8.77 14.36
N TYR A 7 -9.94 8.83 15.35
CA TYR A 7 -10.50 7.64 16.00
C TYR A 7 -11.39 6.84 15.05
N VAL A 8 -12.16 7.50 14.18
CA VAL A 8 -12.95 6.83 13.13
C VAL A 8 -12.04 6.14 12.12
N ALA A 9 -10.98 6.81 11.64
CA ALA A 9 -10.00 6.22 10.73
C ALA A 9 -9.29 5.02 11.36
N ALA A 10 -8.84 5.14 12.62
CA ALA A 10 -8.23 4.05 13.37
C ALA A 10 -9.19 2.85 13.54
N ALA A 11 -10.46 3.09 13.86
CA ALA A 11 -11.47 2.01 13.98
C ALA A 11 -11.72 1.28 12.65
N VAL A 12 -11.77 2.00 11.53
CA VAL A 12 -11.91 1.38 10.19
C VAL A 12 -10.68 0.54 9.84
N LEU A 13 -9.46 1.01 10.13
CA LEU A 13 -8.24 0.23 9.91
C LEU A 13 -8.18 -1.02 10.81
N LEU A 14 -8.58 -0.91 12.07
CA LEU A 14 -8.54 -2.00 13.04
C LEU A 14 -9.59 -3.09 12.71
N THR A 15 -10.80 -2.69 12.30
CA THR A 15 -11.82 -3.64 11.80
C THR A 15 -11.39 -4.31 10.49
N GLY A 16 -10.76 -3.58 9.57
CA GLY A 16 -10.15 -4.13 8.36
C GLY A 16 -9.06 -5.17 8.66
N LEU A 17 -8.19 -4.89 9.64
CA LEU A 17 -7.15 -5.82 10.10
C LEU A 17 -7.75 -7.09 10.71
N ILE A 18 -8.80 -6.97 11.54
CA ILE A 18 -9.50 -8.13 12.12
C ILE A 18 -10.16 -8.97 11.02
N LEU A 19 -10.82 -8.35 10.03
CA LEU A 19 -11.41 -9.06 8.90
C LEU A 19 -10.34 -9.74 8.01
N PHE A 20 -9.17 -9.12 7.85
CA PHE A 20 -8.05 -9.73 7.14
C PHE A 20 -7.49 -10.95 7.89
N LEU A 21 -7.26 -10.84 9.21
CA LEU A 21 -6.73 -11.91 10.06
C LEU A 21 -7.71 -13.08 10.23
N THR A 22 -9.01 -12.81 10.30
CA THR A 22 -10.03 -13.88 10.34
C THR A 22 -10.16 -14.57 8.98
N ARG A 23 -10.08 -13.83 7.87
CA ARG A 23 -10.11 -14.39 6.51
C ARG A 23 -8.82 -15.16 6.15
N SER A 24 -7.67 -14.77 6.68
CA SER A 24 -6.41 -15.51 6.51
C SER A 24 -6.38 -16.78 7.37
N ARG A 25 -6.80 -16.73 8.64
CA ARG A 25 -6.97 -17.92 9.49
C ARG A 25 -7.99 -18.90 8.92
N GLY A 26 -9.10 -18.42 8.34
CA GLY A 26 -10.07 -19.28 7.64
C GLY A 26 -9.50 -20.00 6.41
N ARG A 27 -8.45 -19.46 5.77
CA ARG A 27 -7.71 -20.15 4.69
C ARG A 27 -6.65 -21.11 5.23
N ALA A 28 -5.98 -20.77 6.33
CA ALA A 28 -5.01 -21.66 6.97
C ALA A 28 -5.68 -22.93 7.55
N ALA A 29 -6.84 -22.78 8.19
CA ALA A 29 -7.62 -23.90 8.74
C ALA A 29 -8.19 -24.85 7.67
N ALA A 30 -8.26 -24.42 6.40
CA ALA A 30 -8.68 -25.26 5.28
C ALA A 30 -7.54 -26.05 4.62
N ALA A 31 -6.28 -25.84 5.05
CA ALA A 31 -5.08 -26.41 4.42
C ALA A 31 -4.24 -27.32 5.33
N GLY A 32 -4.62 -27.47 6.60
CA GLY A 32 -3.95 -28.35 7.57
C GLY A 32 -4.92 -29.37 8.15
N GLY A 33 -5.00 -30.55 7.53
CA GLY A 33 -5.80 -31.67 8.02
C GLY A 33 -4.93 -32.84 8.45
N GLU A 34 -4.78 -33.02 9.77
CA GLU A 34 -4.53 -34.32 10.43
C GLU A 34 -5.03 -34.23 11.89
N PRO A 35 -5.86 -35.17 12.37
CA PRO A 35 -6.25 -35.28 13.77
C PRO A 35 -5.49 -36.42 14.47
N LEU A 36 -4.79 -36.12 15.57
CA LEU A 36 -4.22 -37.14 16.45
C LEU A 36 -4.73 -37.00 17.89
N HIS A 37 -5.51 -38.01 18.29
CA HIS A 37 -5.74 -38.57 19.63
C HIS A 37 -5.83 -37.67 20.88
N ALA A 38 -7.01 -37.71 21.51
CA ALA A 38 -7.18 -37.58 22.96
C ALA A 38 -8.40 -38.41 23.44
N GLU A 39 -8.15 -39.64 23.92
CA GLU A 39 -8.89 -40.26 25.04
C GLU A 39 -8.16 -39.83 26.33
N GLU A 40 -8.70 -39.77 27.56
CA GLU A 40 -9.96 -40.20 28.22
C GLU A 40 -10.30 -39.13 29.31
N GLU A 41 -11.37 -39.10 30.13
CA GLU A 41 -12.52 -39.98 30.42
C GLU A 41 -13.71 -39.12 30.97
N ARG A 42 -14.95 -39.64 30.90
CA ARG A 42 -16.16 -39.30 31.72
C ARG A 42 -16.78 -37.88 31.67
N ALA A 43 -18.09 -37.70 31.91
CA ALA A 43 -19.33 -38.50 31.73
C ALA A 43 -20.52 -37.62 32.20
N GLY A 44 -21.70 -37.67 31.56
CA GLY A 44 -22.88 -36.99 32.13
C GLY A 44 -24.05 -36.63 31.20
N ALA A 45 -24.80 -37.65 30.74
CA ALA A 45 -26.22 -37.67 30.32
C ALA A 45 -27.03 -36.36 30.06
N GLY A 46 -27.79 -36.33 28.95
CA GLY A 46 -28.94 -35.42 28.80
C GLY A 46 -29.59 -35.39 27.40
N GLN A 47 -30.70 -36.12 27.25
CA GLN A 47 -31.59 -36.25 26.07
C GLN A 47 -32.05 -34.87 25.49
N VAL A 48 -32.46 -34.72 24.23
CA VAL A 48 -33.72 -35.24 23.62
C VAL A 48 -33.67 -35.20 22.07
N ALA A 49 -34.24 -36.23 21.41
CA ALA A 49 -34.67 -36.21 20.00
C ALA A 49 -36.22 -36.06 19.96
N GLN A 50 -36.93 -35.66 18.89
CA GLN A 50 -37.04 -36.31 17.56
C GLN A 50 -38.01 -35.45 16.63
N PRO A 51 -38.63 -35.88 15.49
CA PRO A 51 -38.38 -35.19 14.20
C PRO A 51 -39.58 -34.87 13.24
N LEU A 52 -39.29 -34.22 12.10
CA LEU A 52 -39.94 -34.32 10.74
C LEU A 52 -41.47 -34.03 10.61
N PRO A 53 -42.15 -34.08 9.40
CA PRO A 53 -41.78 -34.62 8.08
C PRO A 53 -42.12 -33.85 6.75
N ARG A 54 -41.33 -34.15 5.68
CA ARG A 54 -41.67 -34.28 4.21
C ARG A 54 -42.27 -33.05 3.45
N GLU A 55 -42.39 -32.93 2.11
CA GLU A 55 -42.35 -33.79 0.87
C GLU A 55 -41.51 -33.05 -0.24
N SER A 56 -40.72 -33.61 -1.18
CA SER A 56 -41.01 -34.38 -2.43
C SER A 56 -42.11 -33.76 -3.34
N GLU A 57 -42.05 -33.71 -4.69
CA GLU A 57 -41.07 -34.16 -5.71
C GLU A 57 -41.32 -33.41 -7.08
N GLU A 58 -40.69 -33.87 -8.18
CA GLU A 58 -40.70 -33.26 -9.53
C GLU A 58 -42.08 -33.03 -10.20
N GLN A 59 -42.16 -32.06 -11.13
CA GLN A 59 -42.85 -32.29 -12.42
C GLN A 59 -42.41 -31.37 -13.58
N ARG A 60 -42.20 -31.95 -14.77
CA ARG A 60 -41.97 -31.26 -16.06
C ARG A 60 -43.31 -30.84 -16.69
N THR A 61 -43.35 -29.72 -17.43
CA THR A 61 -43.66 -29.63 -18.90
C THR A 61 -44.20 -28.26 -19.37
N GLY A 62 -43.71 -27.85 -20.55
CA GLY A 62 -44.37 -27.05 -21.61
C GLY A 62 -45.33 -25.88 -21.31
N GLY A 63 -44.98 -24.66 -21.75
CA GLY A 63 -45.95 -23.58 -21.96
C GLY A 63 -45.38 -22.21 -22.39
N ARG A 64 -45.36 -21.90 -23.69
CA ARG A 64 -45.14 -20.54 -24.20
C ARG A 64 -46.44 -19.72 -24.17
N PRO A 65 -46.39 -18.43 -23.79
CA PRO A 65 -47.24 -17.41 -24.39
C PRO A 65 -46.43 -16.40 -25.23
N ARG A 66 -47.13 -15.69 -26.14
CA ARG A 66 -46.53 -14.86 -27.19
C ARG A 66 -46.55 -13.36 -26.86
N ARG A 67 -45.50 -12.66 -27.34
CA ARG A 67 -45.46 -11.26 -27.80
C ARG A 67 -45.90 -10.14 -26.83
N ARG A 68 -44.94 -9.28 -26.46
CA ARG A 68 -45.13 -7.83 -26.50
C ARG A 68 -44.18 -7.21 -27.53
N ARG A 69 -44.71 -6.29 -28.32
CA ARG A 69 -44.25 -5.86 -29.65
C ARG A 69 -43.14 -4.79 -29.55
N ASP A 70 -41.92 -5.11 -29.97
CA ASP A 70 -40.79 -4.18 -29.96
C ASP A 70 -40.91 -3.07 -31.01
N LEU A 71 -41.39 -1.89 -30.58
CA LEU A 71 -41.43 -0.69 -31.41
C LEU A 71 -40.03 -0.14 -31.74
N GLY A 72 -39.06 -0.29 -30.82
CA GLY A 72 -37.68 0.17 -31.01
C GLY A 72 -36.94 -0.54 -32.15
N SER A 73 -37.14 -1.85 -32.29
CA SER A 73 -36.49 -2.65 -33.34
C SER A 73 -36.89 -2.19 -34.76
N ARG A 74 -38.15 -1.75 -34.93
CA ARG A 74 -38.65 -1.24 -36.22
C ARG A 74 -38.04 0.12 -36.59
N LEU A 75 -37.80 1.01 -35.63
CA LEU A 75 -37.12 2.29 -35.87
C LEU A 75 -35.64 2.10 -36.22
N GLN A 76 -34.96 1.16 -35.55
CA GLN A 76 -33.55 0.88 -35.84
C GLN A 76 -33.36 0.21 -37.21
N ALA A 77 -34.30 -0.67 -37.62
CA ALA A 77 -34.34 -1.24 -38.96
C ALA A 77 -34.57 -0.17 -40.05
N GLN A 78 -35.48 0.77 -39.82
CA GLN A 78 -35.74 1.88 -40.76
C GLN A 78 -34.51 2.79 -40.91
N ARG A 79 -33.79 3.10 -39.83
CA ARG A 79 -32.58 3.93 -39.88
C ARG A 79 -31.41 3.23 -40.59
N ARG A 80 -31.27 1.90 -40.45
CA ARG A 80 -30.29 1.11 -41.24
C ARG A 80 -30.64 1.07 -42.72
N ALA A 81 -31.90 0.84 -43.08
CA ALA A 81 -32.33 0.82 -44.49
C ALA A 81 -32.06 2.17 -45.19
N GLN A 82 -32.18 3.29 -44.45
CA GLN A 82 -31.88 4.61 -44.98
C GLN A 82 -30.37 4.89 -45.16
N GLN A 83 -29.50 4.24 -44.37
CA GLN A 83 -28.05 4.32 -44.55
C GLN A 83 -27.55 3.46 -45.71
N VAL A 84 -28.12 2.26 -45.91
CA VAL A 84 -27.76 1.40 -47.06
C VAL A 84 -28.16 2.06 -48.39
N ALA A 85 -29.37 2.66 -48.45
CA ALA A 85 -29.82 3.42 -49.62
C ALA A 85 -29.02 4.71 -49.92
N TRP A 86 -28.11 5.13 -49.03
CA TRP A 86 -27.15 6.22 -49.25
C TRP A 86 -25.74 5.72 -49.61
N ALA A 87 -25.47 4.42 -49.47
CA ALA A 87 -24.18 3.80 -49.81
C ALA A 87 -24.17 3.19 -51.23
N ASP A 88 -25.30 2.66 -51.70
CA ASP A 88 -25.42 1.99 -53.01
C ASP A 88 -25.53 2.94 -54.23
N VAL A 89 -25.08 4.21 -54.12
CA VAL A 89 -25.14 5.22 -55.20
C VAL A 89 -23.76 5.75 -55.60
N ASP A 90 -22.68 5.33 -54.93
CA ASP A 90 -21.31 5.86 -55.11
C ASP A 90 -20.32 4.85 -55.75
N GLU A 91 -20.83 3.73 -56.29
CA GLU A 91 -20.04 2.72 -57.02
C GLU A 91 -20.69 2.35 -58.36
N ASN A 92 -20.61 3.22 -59.37
CA ASN A 92 -20.50 2.91 -60.82
C ASN A 92 -20.58 4.21 -61.65
N GLU A 93 -19.45 4.68 -62.19
CA GLU A 93 -19.24 5.06 -63.61
C GLU A 93 -17.87 5.77 -63.76
N ASP A 94 -16.87 5.02 -64.23
CA ASP A 94 -15.54 5.53 -64.57
C ASP A 94 -15.50 6.14 -65.98
N GLU A 95 -14.76 7.23 -66.09
CA GLU A 95 -13.95 7.68 -67.24
C GLU A 95 -14.58 7.81 -68.65
N ALA A 96 -14.85 9.04 -69.06
CA ALA A 96 -14.90 9.43 -70.48
C ALA A 96 -14.32 10.85 -70.71
N VAL A 97 -13.09 10.92 -71.24
CA VAL A 97 -12.44 12.14 -71.72
C VAL A 97 -12.94 12.50 -73.12
N VAL A 98 -13.29 13.78 -73.39
CA VAL A 98 -12.96 14.59 -74.61
C VAL A 98 -13.37 16.07 -74.34
N PRO A 99 -12.58 17.09 -74.75
CA PRO A 99 -12.93 18.51 -74.58
C PRO A 99 -13.68 19.13 -75.78
N ALA A 100 -14.48 20.16 -75.50
CA ALA A 100 -15.03 21.15 -76.44
C ALA A 100 -15.13 22.48 -75.64
N GLN A 101 -14.61 23.66 -76.03
CA GLN A 101 -14.55 24.37 -77.32
C GLN A 101 -15.93 24.69 -77.92
N GLU A 102 -15.99 25.90 -78.50
CA GLU A 102 -17.15 26.56 -79.14
C GLU A 102 -18.22 27.03 -78.13
N GLU A 103 -18.25 28.34 -77.84
CA GLU A 103 -18.97 29.38 -78.63
C GLU A 103 -20.47 29.33 -78.34
N GLU A 104 -20.92 30.16 -77.38
CA GLU A 104 -22.21 30.81 -77.58
C GLU A 104 -22.24 32.21 -76.95
N GLY A 105 -22.48 33.20 -77.81
CA GLY A 105 -23.29 34.36 -77.48
C GLY A 105 -22.80 35.29 -76.35
N VAL A 106 -22.05 36.32 -76.74
CA VAL A 106 -22.30 37.66 -76.17
C VAL A 106 -23.67 38.14 -76.66
N GLU A 107 -24.73 37.52 -76.13
CA GLU A 107 -26.10 38.00 -76.32
C GLU A 107 -26.26 39.28 -75.50
N LYS A 108 -25.98 40.40 -76.16
CA LYS A 108 -26.54 41.70 -75.79
C LYS A 108 -28.02 41.48 -75.46
N PRO A 109 -28.54 41.89 -74.28
CA PRO A 109 -29.97 41.95 -74.10
C PRO A 109 -30.49 42.99 -75.09
N ALA A 110 -31.02 42.52 -76.21
CA ALA A 110 -31.54 43.38 -77.26
C ALA A 110 -32.58 44.31 -76.67
N GLU A 111 -32.51 45.60 -77.01
CA GLU A 111 -33.49 46.61 -76.62
C GLU A 111 -34.83 46.33 -77.29
N ALA A 112 -35.55 45.34 -76.75
CA ALA A 112 -36.92 45.01 -77.14
C ALA A 112 -37.85 46.11 -76.62
N HIS A 113 -37.89 47.24 -77.33
CA HIS A 113 -38.86 48.30 -77.10
C HIS A 113 -40.28 47.72 -77.08
N PRO A 114 -41.03 47.81 -75.96
CA PRO A 114 -42.45 47.50 -75.96
C PRO A 114 -43.23 48.72 -76.50
N THR A 115 -43.11 49.00 -77.80
CA THR A 115 -43.91 50.03 -78.51
C THR A 115 -45.35 49.56 -78.73
N GLY A 116 -46.04 49.31 -77.62
CA GLY A 116 -47.47 49.06 -77.56
C GLY A 116 -47.96 49.44 -76.17
N LYS A 117 -49.02 50.26 -76.10
CA LYS A 117 -49.57 50.80 -74.84
C LYS A 117 -49.75 49.68 -73.80
N ILE A 118 -48.81 49.61 -72.86
CA ILE A 118 -48.80 48.57 -71.82
C ILE A 118 -49.98 48.87 -70.88
N GLY A 119 -51.09 48.14 -71.05
CA GLY A 119 -52.24 48.30 -70.18
C GLY A 119 -51.84 48.13 -68.70
N ALA A 120 -52.38 48.95 -67.80
CA ALA A 120 -51.91 49.13 -66.42
C ALA A 120 -51.67 47.84 -65.62
N LYS A 121 -52.37 46.75 -65.95
CA LYS A 121 -52.18 45.41 -65.36
C LYS A 121 -50.80 44.79 -65.66
N LYS A 122 -50.18 45.09 -66.80
CA LYS A 122 -48.85 44.58 -67.18
C LYS A 122 -47.71 45.38 -66.54
N LEU A 123 -47.85 46.70 -66.38
CA LEU A 123 -46.88 47.52 -65.63
C LEU A 123 -46.78 47.07 -64.17
N ARG A 124 -47.92 46.97 -63.48
CA ARG A 124 -47.97 46.45 -62.10
C ARG A 124 -47.35 45.06 -61.95
N LYS A 125 -47.48 44.18 -62.95
CA LYS A 125 -46.86 42.84 -62.93
C LYS A 125 -45.35 42.87 -63.15
N LEU A 126 -44.82 43.87 -63.88
CA LEU A 126 -43.38 44.08 -64.01
C LEU A 126 -42.80 44.70 -62.73
N GLU A 127 -43.48 45.69 -62.15
CA GLU A 127 -43.15 46.28 -60.84
C GLU A 127 -43.16 45.21 -59.73
N GLU A 128 -44.20 44.36 -59.67
CA GLU A 128 -44.29 43.23 -58.73
C GLU A 128 -43.16 42.21 -58.95
N LYS A 129 -42.79 41.92 -60.21
CA LYS A 129 -41.66 41.02 -60.52
C LYS A 129 -40.31 41.64 -60.14
N GLN A 130 -40.15 42.95 -60.28
CA GLN A 130 -38.95 43.69 -59.87
C GLN A 130 -38.86 43.77 -58.34
N ALA A 131 -39.95 44.11 -57.65
CA ALA A 131 -40.03 44.10 -56.18
C ALA A 131 -39.74 42.71 -55.61
N ARG A 132 -40.29 41.64 -56.22
CA ARG A 132 -39.99 40.25 -55.84
C ARG A 132 -38.55 39.83 -56.14
N LYS A 133 -37.90 40.42 -57.15
CA LYS A 133 -36.45 40.22 -57.38
C LYS A 133 -35.63 40.94 -56.32
N ALA A 134 -35.91 42.21 -56.06
CA ALA A 134 -35.23 43.03 -55.05
C ALA A 134 -35.38 42.44 -53.63
N GLN A 135 -36.54 41.87 -53.28
CA GLN A 135 -36.73 41.16 -52.01
C GLN A 135 -35.83 39.93 -51.88
N ARG A 136 -35.65 39.15 -52.96
CA ARG A 136 -34.74 37.98 -52.95
C ARG A 136 -33.28 38.40 -52.87
N GLU A 137 -32.90 39.43 -53.61
CA GLU A 137 -31.55 39.99 -53.63
C GLU A 137 -31.17 40.57 -52.26
N ALA A 138 -32.09 41.28 -51.59
CA ALA A 138 -31.91 41.75 -50.22
C ALA A 138 -31.83 40.59 -49.20
N GLU A 139 -32.68 39.56 -49.33
CA GLU A 139 -32.64 38.38 -48.46
C GLU A 139 -31.36 37.54 -48.66
N GLU A 140 -30.85 37.44 -49.89
CA GLU A 140 -29.58 36.78 -50.20
C GLU A 140 -28.38 37.58 -49.66
N ALA A 141 -28.39 38.91 -49.80
CA ALA A 141 -27.40 39.78 -49.19
C ALA A 141 -27.40 39.70 -47.65
N GLU A 142 -28.58 39.72 -47.01
CA GLU A 142 -28.70 39.56 -45.54
C GLU A 142 -28.16 38.20 -45.08
N ARG A 143 -28.44 37.12 -45.82
CA ARG A 143 -27.87 35.79 -45.53
C ARG A 143 -26.35 35.75 -45.71
N GLU A 144 -25.78 36.45 -46.70
CA GLU A 144 -24.34 36.55 -46.89
C GLU A 144 -23.66 37.38 -45.79
N GLU A 145 -24.19 38.55 -45.45
CA GLU A 145 -23.68 39.37 -44.35
C GLU A 145 -23.75 38.63 -43.02
N ARG A 146 -24.85 37.93 -42.76
CA ARG A 146 -25.00 37.08 -41.58
C ARG A 146 -23.95 35.97 -41.54
N LYS A 147 -23.72 35.25 -42.65
CA LYS A 147 -22.66 34.22 -42.75
C LYS A 147 -21.25 34.79 -42.55
N ARG A 148 -20.98 36.01 -43.05
CA ARG A 148 -19.70 36.70 -42.85
C ARG A 148 -19.50 37.14 -41.41
N LEU A 149 -20.56 37.57 -40.72
CA LEU A 149 -20.51 37.93 -39.31
C LEU A 149 -20.38 36.69 -38.41
N GLU A 150 -21.08 35.60 -38.73
CA GLU A 150 -20.96 34.32 -38.03
C GLU A 150 -19.54 33.74 -38.18
N SER A 151 -18.97 33.71 -39.39
CA SER A 151 -17.59 33.21 -39.59
C SER A 151 -16.50 34.08 -38.96
N GLN A 152 -16.69 35.40 -38.88
CA GLN A 152 -15.80 36.29 -38.11
C GLN A 152 -15.85 35.96 -36.61
N ARG A 153 -17.04 35.79 -36.04
CA ARG A 153 -17.22 35.41 -34.62
C ARG A 153 -16.66 34.02 -34.31
N GLU A 154 -16.86 33.05 -35.21
CA GLU A 154 -16.25 31.72 -35.07
C GLU A 154 -14.72 31.77 -35.12
N ALA A 155 -14.15 32.60 -36.00
CA ALA A 155 -12.70 32.80 -36.08
C ALA A 155 -12.11 33.51 -34.86
N GLU A 156 -12.85 34.44 -34.24
CA GLU A 156 -12.48 35.08 -32.98
C GLU A 156 -12.59 34.11 -31.80
N TRP A 157 -13.71 33.37 -31.70
CA TRP A 157 -13.93 32.34 -30.69
C TRP A 157 -12.84 31.28 -30.71
N LYS A 158 -12.50 30.76 -31.90
CA LYS A 158 -11.46 29.74 -32.06
C LYS A 158 -10.08 30.24 -31.61
N LYS A 159 -9.72 31.49 -31.92
CA LYS A 159 -8.46 32.11 -31.43
C LYS A 159 -8.44 32.28 -29.92
N GLU A 160 -9.58 32.61 -29.31
CA GLU A 160 -9.70 32.68 -27.86
C GLU A 160 -9.61 31.29 -27.21
N GLU A 161 -10.26 30.28 -27.78
CA GLU A 161 -10.19 28.89 -27.32
C GLU A 161 -8.76 28.34 -27.41
N GLU A 162 -8.05 28.53 -28.52
CA GLU A 162 -6.63 28.16 -28.67
C GLU A 162 -5.75 28.89 -27.62
N ARG A 163 -6.01 30.18 -27.36
CA ARG A 163 -5.30 30.96 -26.33
C ARG A 163 -5.62 30.50 -24.90
N LEU A 164 -6.83 30.03 -24.64
CA LEU A 164 -7.24 29.48 -23.34
C LEU A 164 -6.60 28.10 -23.11
N ARG A 165 -6.63 27.22 -24.12
CA ARG A 165 -5.96 25.90 -24.09
C ARG A 165 -4.46 26.04 -23.79
N LEU A 166 -3.75 26.91 -24.51
CA LEU A 166 -2.31 27.13 -24.27
C LEU A 166 -2.03 27.61 -22.83
N LYS A 167 -2.92 28.44 -22.25
CA LYS A 167 -2.80 28.90 -20.86
C LYS A 167 -3.17 27.82 -19.83
N GLU A 168 -4.09 26.92 -20.17
CA GLU A 168 -4.48 25.79 -19.34
C GLU A 168 -3.35 24.75 -19.30
N GLU A 169 -2.78 24.39 -20.47
CA GLU A 169 -1.61 23.53 -20.61
C GLU A 169 -0.39 24.10 -19.85
N GLN A 170 -0.11 25.41 -19.95
CA GLN A 170 0.97 26.06 -19.18
C GLN A 170 0.75 25.95 -17.67
N LYS A 171 -0.48 26.16 -17.19
CA LYS A 171 -0.82 26.01 -15.77
C LYS A 171 -0.73 24.56 -15.30
N GLU A 172 -1.17 23.61 -16.11
CA GLU A 172 -1.07 22.18 -15.76
C GLU A 172 0.40 21.75 -15.68
N GLU A 173 1.27 22.23 -16.58
CA GLU A 173 2.71 22.01 -16.48
C GLU A 173 3.34 22.66 -15.24
N GLU A 174 2.96 23.89 -14.90
CA GLU A 174 3.44 24.58 -13.69
C GLU A 174 2.97 23.86 -12.42
N GLU A 175 1.71 23.46 -12.34
CA GLU A 175 1.19 22.66 -11.23
C GLU A 175 1.88 21.29 -11.13
N ARG A 176 2.13 20.61 -12.26
CA ARG A 176 2.84 19.32 -12.26
C ARG A 176 4.26 19.49 -11.75
N LYS A 177 5.00 20.50 -12.23
CA LYS A 177 6.37 20.83 -11.75
C LYS A 177 6.37 21.19 -10.26
N ALA A 178 5.40 21.98 -9.79
CA ALA A 178 5.27 22.33 -8.38
C ALA A 178 4.99 21.11 -7.49
N ARG A 179 4.12 20.18 -7.93
CA ARG A 179 3.84 18.93 -7.22
C ARG A 179 5.05 17.98 -7.23
N GLU A 180 5.79 17.90 -8.34
CA GLU A 180 7.04 17.13 -8.42
C GLU A 180 8.13 17.70 -7.49
N GLU A 181 8.25 19.02 -7.40
CA GLU A 181 9.19 19.67 -6.48
C GLU A 181 8.78 19.51 -5.01
N GLN A 182 7.49 19.67 -4.69
CA GLN A 182 6.96 19.40 -3.35
C GLN A 182 7.21 17.94 -2.93
N ALA A 183 6.88 16.96 -3.79
CA ALA A 183 7.11 15.55 -3.51
C ALA A 183 8.60 15.22 -3.32
N ARG A 184 9.53 15.91 -4.01
CA ARG A 184 10.98 15.78 -3.77
C ARG A 184 11.38 16.33 -2.42
N ARG A 185 10.95 17.53 -2.06
CA ARG A 185 11.23 18.15 -0.74
C ARG A 185 10.66 17.29 0.39
N GLU A 186 9.42 16.81 0.26
CA GLU A 186 8.79 15.88 1.20
C GLU A 186 9.56 14.55 1.30
N HIS A 187 10.15 14.05 0.19
CA HIS A 187 10.98 12.84 0.22
C HIS A 187 12.33 13.08 0.90
N GLU A 188 12.98 14.22 0.66
CA GLU A 188 14.22 14.62 1.34
C GLU A 188 13.99 14.84 2.85
N GLU A 189 12.90 15.50 3.22
CA GLU A 189 12.45 15.66 4.61
C GLU A 189 12.08 14.31 5.24
N TYR A 190 11.40 13.42 4.51
CA TYR A 190 11.09 12.06 4.97
C TYR A 190 12.36 11.22 5.17
N LEU A 191 13.35 11.31 4.28
CA LEU A 191 14.62 10.60 4.46
C LEU A 191 15.38 11.12 5.69
N LYS A 192 15.47 12.45 5.85
CA LYS A 192 16.09 13.08 7.02
C LYS A 192 15.36 12.76 8.33
N LEU A 193 14.03 12.76 8.31
CA LEU A 193 13.22 12.40 9.46
C LEU A 193 13.27 10.89 9.73
N LYS A 194 13.37 10.05 8.70
CA LYS A 194 13.59 8.60 8.84
C LYS A 194 14.96 8.29 9.42
N GLU A 195 16.00 9.04 9.06
CA GLU A 195 17.33 8.93 9.63
C GLU A 195 17.34 9.38 11.11
N ALA A 196 16.72 10.52 11.42
CA ALA A 196 16.56 11.00 12.80
C ALA A 196 15.55 10.17 13.65
N PHE A 197 14.67 9.40 13.00
CA PHE A 197 13.74 8.45 13.60
C PHE A 197 14.18 7.00 13.35
N VAL A 198 15.47 6.76 13.04
CA VAL A 198 16.09 5.49 13.40
C VAL A 198 16.12 5.50 14.91
N VAL A 199 15.08 4.90 15.49
CA VAL A 199 14.95 4.64 16.92
C VAL A 199 16.26 3.98 17.36
N GLU A 200 16.96 4.61 18.31
CA GLU A 200 18.08 3.99 18.99
C GLU A 200 17.61 2.63 19.51
N GLU A 201 18.15 1.55 18.94
CA GLU A 201 17.68 0.19 19.21
C GLU A 201 18.20 -0.26 20.58
N GLU A 202 17.59 0.31 21.62
CA GLU A 202 17.86 0.10 23.04
C GLU A 202 17.55 -1.36 23.43
N GLY A 203 18.41 -2.28 22.99
CA GLY A 203 18.21 -3.71 23.14
C GLY A 203 18.96 -4.63 22.16
N VAL A 204 19.56 -4.13 21.07
CA VAL A 204 20.51 -4.91 20.27
C VAL A 204 21.92 -4.46 20.63
N GLY A 205 22.64 -5.31 21.36
CA GLY A 205 23.98 -5.01 21.82
C GLY A 205 24.89 -4.66 20.64
N GLU A 206 25.62 -3.54 20.76
CA GLU A 206 26.73 -3.24 19.87
C GLU A 206 27.56 -4.52 19.69
N THR A 207 27.83 -4.89 18.44
CA THR A 207 28.88 -5.85 18.14
C THR A 207 30.22 -5.16 18.43
N MET A 208 30.54 -5.11 19.72
CA MET A 208 31.86 -4.80 20.26
C MET A 208 32.89 -5.48 19.37
N THR A 209 33.95 -4.78 19.01
CA THR A 209 35.06 -5.42 18.29
C THR A 209 35.58 -6.60 19.12
N GLU A 210 36.19 -7.59 18.47
CA GLU A 210 36.71 -8.78 19.17
C GLU A 210 37.64 -8.36 20.33
N GLU A 211 38.47 -7.34 20.12
CA GLU A 211 39.33 -6.71 21.12
C GLU A 211 38.55 -6.12 22.31
N GLN A 212 37.47 -5.36 22.05
CA GLN A 212 36.59 -4.81 23.10
C GLN A 212 35.91 -5.93 23.90
N THR A 213 35.46 -6.98 23.22
CA THR A 213 34.83 -8.15 23.85
C THR A 213 35.82 -8.89 24.75
N HIS A 214 37.06 -9.10 24.30
CA HIS A 214 38.11 -9.72 25.11
C HIS A 214 38.52 -8.84 26.30
N SER A 215 38.59 -7.52 26.13
CA SER A 215 38.85 -6.58 27.24
C SER A 215 37.75 -6.66 28.30
N PHE A 216 36.48 -6.60 27.88
CA PHE A 216 35.32 -6.71 28.77
C PHE A 216 35.31 -8.03 29.54
N LEU A 217 35.52 -9.17 28.86
CA LEU A 217 35.56 -10.48 29.51
C LEU A 217 36.71 -10.58 30.52
N THR A 218 37.85 -9.96 30.23
CA THR A 218 39.00 -9.91 31.14
C THR A 218 38.69 -9.10 32.39
N GLU A 219 38.05 -7.94 32.26
CA GLU A 219 37.59 -7.11 33.38
C GLU A 219 36.56 -7.84 34.24
N PHE A 220 35.55 -8.45 33.60
CA PHE A 220 34.51 -9.26 34.25
C PHE A 220 35.10 -10.40 35.11
N ILE A 221 36.03 -11.17 34.54
CA ILE A 221 36.73 -12.26 35.24
C ILE A 221 37.58 -11.71 36.39
N ASN A 222 38.26 -10.58 36.21
CA ASN A 222 39.12 -9.98 37.22
C ASN A 222 38.31 -9.45 38.42
N TYR A 223 37.17 -8.80 38.18
CA TYR A 223 36.27 -8.33 39.23
C TYR A 223 35.77 -9.49 40.11
N ILE A 224 35.34 -10.59 39.47
CA ILE A 224 34.91 -11.81 40.17
C ILE A 224 36.04 -12.38 41.04
N LYS A 225 37.27 -12.46 40.50
CA LYS A 225 38.45 -12.98 41.21
C LYS A 225 38.86 -12.13 42.40
N GLN A 226 38.70 -10.80 42.31
CA GLN A 226 39.05 -9.86 43.38
C GLN A 226 38.01 -9.87 44.51
N SER A 227 36.73 -9.74 44.16
CA SER A 227 35.63 -9.63 45.15
C SER A 227 35.32 -10.96 45.85
N LYS A 228 35.63 -12.09 45.20
CA LYS A 228 35.51 -13.48 45.66
C LYS A 228 34.08 -13.96 45.95
N VAL A 229 33.28 -13.19 46.69
CA VAL A 229 31.83 -13.34 46.86
C VAL A 229 31.15 -12.17 46.15
N VAL A 230 30.30 -12.45 45.17
CA VAL A 230 29.68 -11.45 44.29
C VAL A 230 28.18 -11.65 44.24
N LEU A 231 27.39 -10.58 44.35
CA LEU A 231 25.95 -10.62 44.08
C LEU A 231 25.73 -10.47 42.57
N LEU A 232 24.94 -11.35 41.96
CA LEU A 232 24.76 -11.36 40.51
C LEU A 232 24.05 -10.10 39.98
N GLU A 233 23.19 -9.48 40.79
CA GLU A 233 22.54 -8.20 40.48
C GLU A 233 23.53 -7.03 40.47
N ASP A 234 24.46 -7.01 41.43
CA ASP A 234 25.49 -5.97 41.58
C ASP A 234 26.52 -6.06 40.45
N LEU A 235 26.96 -7.28 40.11
CA LEU A 235 27.82 -7.54 38.95
C LEU A 235 27.15 -7.12 37.64
N ALA A 236 25.85 -7.41 37.49
CA ALA A 236 25.08 -7.01 36.31
C ALA A 236 25.00 -5.47 36.21
N PHE A 237 24.75 -4.78 37.32
CA PHE A 237 24.75 -3.31 37.40
C PHE A 237 26.13 -2.70 37.08
N HIS A 238 27.20 -3.21 37.69
CA HIS A 238 28.58 -2.79 37.43
C HIS A 238 28.99 -2.93 35.96
N MET A 239 28.48 -3.95 35.28
CA MET A 239 28.84 -4.31 33.90
C MET A 239 27.83 -3.81 32.86
N GLY A 240 26.76 -3.11 33.26
CA GLY A 240 25.70 -2.65 32.37
C GLY A 240 24.88 -3.77 31.70
N LEU A 241 24.92 -4.99 32.24
CA LEU A 241 24.24 -6.16 31.68
C LEU A 241 22.91 -6.44 32.39
N ARG A 242 22.04 -7.25 31.78
CA ARG A 242 20.91 -7.84 32.52
C ARG A 242 21.43 -8.96 33.43
N THR A 243 20.78 -9.16 34.57
CA THR A 243 21.15 -10.21 35.53
C THR A 243 21.14 -11.61 34.91
N GLN A 244 20.21 -11.90 34.00
CA GLN A 244 20.17 -13.17 33.27
C GLN A 244 21.37 -13.34 32.32
N ASP A 245 21.77 -12.29 31.61
CA ASP A 245 22.93 -12.34 30.71
C ASP A 245 24.24 -12.52 31.50
N THR A 246 24.30 -11.93 32.70
CA THR A 246 25.39 -12.11 33.66
C THR A 246 25.46 -13.55 34.18
N ILE A 247 24.30 -14.15 34.52
CA ILE A 247 24.20 -15.55 34.93
C ILE A 247 24.67 -16.48 33.79
N ASN A 248 24.18 -16.27 32.56
CA ASN A 248 24.55 -17.07 31.40
C ASN A 248 26.07 -17.02 31.16
N ARG A 249 26.66 -15.82 31.12
CA ARG A 249 28.13 -15.65 30.96
C ARG A 249 28.93 -16.34 32.06
N ILE A 250 28.44 -16.37 33.31
CA ILE A 250 29.10 -17.12 34.39
C ILE A 250 28.96 -18.63 34.17
N GLN A 251 27.81 -19.13 33.74
CA GLN A 251 27.61 -20.54 33.42
C GLN A 251 28.52 -20.98 32.25
N ASP A 252 28.66 -20.15 31.22
CA ASP A 252 29.56 -20.39 30.09
C ASP A 252 31.02 -20.48 30.58
N LEU A 253 31.49 -19.49 31.36
CA LEU A 253 32.85 -19.46 31.94
C LEU A 253 33.12 -20.59 32.94
N LEU A 254 32.09 -21.10 33.63
CA LEU A 254 32.17 -22.31 34.45
C LEU A 254 32.28 -23.58 33.58
N SER A 255 31.60 -23.63 32.44
CA SER A 255 31.64 -24.76 31.50
C SER A 255 32.98 -24.86 30.76
N GLU A 256 33.61 -23.72 30.46
CA GLU A 256 34.97 -23.62 29.93
C GLU A 256 36.04 -23.99 30.96
N GLY A 257 35.72 -23.89 32.26
CA GLY A 257 36.68 -24.01 33.36
C GLY A 257 37.55 -22.77 33.58
N THR A 258 37.28 -21.66 32.88
CA THR A 258 37.92 -20.35 33.05
C THR A 258 37.64 -19.76 34.44
N LEU A 259 36.44 -20.02 34.96
CA LEU A 259 36.04 -19.76 36.35
C LEU A 259 35.66 -21.06 37.06
N THR A 260 35.81 -21.06 38.37
CA THR A 260 35.43 -22.16 39.28
C THR A 260 34.69 -21.56 40.47
N GLY A 261 33.53 -22.11 40.82
CA GLY A 261 32.70 -21.54 41.88
C GLY A 261 31.32 -22.17 41.96
N VAL A 262 30.50 -21.63 42.85
CA VAL A 262 29.12 -22.07 43.08
C VAL A 262 28.15 -20.88 43.04
N ILE A 263 26.95 -21.12 42.51
CA ILE A 263 25.83 -20.17 42.50
C ILE A 263 24.84 -20.61 43.59
N ASP A 264 24.51 -19.70 44.50
CA ASP A 264 23.48 -19.85 45.52
C ASP A 264 22.07 -19.58 44.95
N ASP A 265 21.03 -20.18 45.53
CA ASP A 265 19.64 -20.01 45.06
C ASP A 265 19.15 -18.55 45.16
N ARG A 266 19.86 -17.73 45.94
CA ARG A 266 19.63 -16.29 46.18
C ARG A 266 20.33 -15.36 45.20
N GLY A 267 20.93 -15.89 44.13
CA GLY A 267 21.64 -15.06 43.15
C GLY A 267 23.00 -14.56 43.63
N LYS A 268 23.70 -15.30 44.50
CA LYS A 268 25.10 -15.03 44.88
C LYS A 268 26.04 -15.99 44.17
N PHE A 269 27.14 -15.49 43.64
CA PHE A 269 28.25 -16.28 43.12
C PHE A 269 29.43 -16.27 44.10
N ILE A 270 30.06 -17.42 44.26
CA ILE A 270 31.14 -17.67 45.21
C ILE A 270 32.30 -18.30 44.42
N TYR A 271 33.33 -17.50 44.12
CA TYR A 271 34.50 -17.88 43.30
C TYR A 271 35.54 -18.67 44.10
N ILE A 272 35.58 -19.98 43.89
CA ILE A 272 36.50 -20.90 44.57
C ILE A 272 37.77 -20.99 43.73
N THR A 273 38.95 -20.74 44.30
CA THR A 273 40.19 -20.90 43.52
C THR A 273 40.44 -22.39 43.20
N PRO A 274 41.16 -22.73 42.11
CA PRO A 274 41.50 -24.13 41.82
C PRO A 274 42.32 -24.79 42.93
N GLU A 275 43.09 -24.02 43.70
CA GLU A 275 43.84 -24.49 44.87
C GLU A 275 42.92 -24.88 46.03
N GLU A 276 41.91 -24.06 46.34
CA GLU A 276 40.90 -24.34 47.35
C GLU A 276 40.04 -25.54 46.98
N LEU A 277 39.64 -25.63 45.70
CA LEU A 277 38.93 -26.78 45.16
C LEU A 277 39.75 -28.07 45.30
N ALA A 278 41.07 -28.02 45.01
CA ALA A 278 41.98 -29.13 45.18
C ALA A 278 42.18 -29.50 46.66
N ALA A 279 42.24 -28.53 47.57
CA ALA A 279 42.33 -28.75 49.01
C ALA A 279 41.09 -29.49 49.54
N VAL A 280 39.88 -29.08 49.14
CA VAL A 280 38.63 -29.77 49.45
C VAL A 280 38.59 -31.18 48.85
N ALA A 281 39.01 -31.35 47.60
CA ALA A 281 39.09 -32.68 46.97
C ALA A 281 40.07 -33.62 47.69
N ASN A 282 41.21 -33.10 48.14
CA ASN A 282 42.20 -33.88 48.90
C ASN A 282 41.68 -34.25 50.30
N PHE A 283 40.97 -33.34 50.99
CA PHE A 283 40.31 -33.63 52.25
C PHE A 283 39.29 -34.77 52.13
N ILE A 284 38.44 -34.74 51.08
CA ILE A 284 37.48 -35.81 50.79
C ILE A 284 38.20 -37.14 50.50
N ARG A 285 39.26 -37.13 49.68
CA ARG A 285 40.05 -38.34 49.37
C ARG A 285 40.73 -38.95 50.60
N GLN A 286 41.24 -38.13 51.51
CA GLN A 286 41.94 -38.59 52.72
C GLN A 286 41.00 -39.20 53.75
N ARG A 287 39.77 -38.67 53.91
CA ARG A 287 38.76 -39.23 54.84
C ARG A 287 37.85 -40.29 54.22
N GLY A 288 37.70 -40.30 52.91
CA GLY A 288 36.84 -41.22 52.18
C GLY A 288 35.36 -40.91 52.37
N ARG A 289 34.76 -41.33 53.50
CA ARG A 289 33.36 -41.01 53.85
C ARG A 289 33.34 -39.77 54.72
N VAL A 290 32.71 -38.71 54.25
CA VAL A 290 32.62 -37.40 54.92
C VAL A 290 31.15 -37.01 55.06
N SER A 291 30.72 -36.59 56.26
CA SER A 291 29.38 -36.02 56.45
C SER A 291 29.31 -34.58 55.93
N ILE A 292 28.14 -34.12 55.49
CA ILE A 292 27.94 -32.73 55.03
C ILE A 292 28.35 -31.72 56.13
N THR A 293 28.10 -32.06 57.40
CA THR A 293 28.50 -31.28 58.58
C THR A 293 30.01 -31.17 58.75
N GLU A 294 30.76 -32.27 58.57
CA GLU A 294 32.23 -32.24 58.61
C GLU A 294 32.82 -31.50 57.41
N LEU A 295 32.21 -31.67 56.23
CA LEU A 295 32.63 -30.95 55.03
C LEU A 295 32.44 -29.44 55.20
N ALA A 296 31.28 -28.99 55.69
CA ALA A 296 31.02 -27.57 55.97
C ALA A 296 32.00 -26.99 57.01
N GLN A 297 32.30 -27.73 58.09
CA GLN A 297 33.30 -27.31 59.09
C GLN A 297 34.71 -27.20 58.49
N ALA A 298 35.09 -28.13 57.61
CA ALA A 298 36.38 -28.11 56.94
C ALA A 298 36.45 -27.00 55.87
N SER A 299 35.39 -26.79 55.09
CA SER A 299 35.29 -25.74 54.06
C SER A 299 35.50 -24.35 54.64
N ASN A 300 35.03 -24.07 55.86
CA ASN A 300 35.30 -22.78 56.53
C ASN A 300 36.79 -22.52 56.82
N SER A 301 37.61 -23.58 56.88
CA SER A 301 39.06 -23.50 57.08
C SER A 301 39.86 -23.65 55.78
N LEU A 302 39.31 -24.37 54.80
CA LEU A 302 39.94 -24.66 53.51
C LEU A 302 39.66 -23.59 52.45
N ILE A 303 38.64 -22.76 52.65
CA ILE A 303 38.22 -21.75 51.67
C ILE A 303 38.06 -20.41 52.39
N SER A 304 38.99 -19.48 52.14
CA SER A 304 39.08 -18.22 52.88
C SER A 304 38.40 -17.08 52.11
N TRP A 305 37.31 -16.56 52.68
CA TRP A 305 36.54 -15.45 52.13
C TRP A 305 36.56 -14.30 53.14
N GLY A 306 37.03 -13.13 52.75
CA GLY A 306 37.03 -11.95 53.63
C GLY A 306 38.16 -11.90 54.68
N GLN A 307 39.35 -12.41 54.36
CA GLN A 307 40.56 -11.89 55.00
C GLN A 307 41.15 -10.81 54.11
N ASP A 308 41.32 -9.60 54.67
CA ASP A 308 42.20 -8.61 54.06
C ASP A 308 43.56 -9.25 53.80
N LEU A 309 44.10 -9.07 52.59
CA LEU A 309 45.48 -9.43 52.28
C LEU A 309 46.37 -8.84 53.38
N PRO A 310 47.09 -9.66 54.18
CA PRO A 310 47.97 -9.11 55.20
C PRO A 310 48.98 -8.23 54.50
N ALA A 311 48.90 -6.92 54.78
CA ALA A 311 49.74 -5.92 54.14
C ALA A 311 51.19 -6.41 54.19
N GLN A 312 51.81 -6.58 53.01
CA GLN A 312 53.14 -7.18 52.92
C GLN A 312 54.08 -6.37 53.81
N ALA A 313 54.57 -7.01 54.88
CA ALA A 313 55.54 -6.41 55.76
C ALA A 313 56.83 -6.23 54.97
N SER A 314 57.05 -5.00 54.48
CA SER A 314 58.29 -4.61 53.82
C SER A 314 59.45 -4.76 54.79
N ALA A 315 60.33 -5.71 54.50
CA ALA A 315 61.63 -5.91 55.14
C ALA A 315 62.74 -5.56 54.13
#